data_AF-A0A1G5J2F2-F1
#
_entry.id   AF-A0A1G5J2F2-F1
#
_cell.length_a   1.000
_cell.length_b   1.000
_cell.length_c   1.000
_cell.angle_alpha   90.00
_cell.angle_beta   90.00
_cell.angle_gamma   90.00
#
_symmetry.space_group_name_H-M   'P 1'
#
loop_
_entity.id
_entity.type
_entity.pdbx_description
1 polymer ?
#
loop_
_entity_poly.entity_id
_entity_poly.type
_entity_poly.pdbx_seq_one_letter_code
_entity_poly.pdbx_strand_id
1 'polypeptide(L)'
;MTASGVAFILPLFGLSYWIAVVACPIAIFCVLTMTTGLDDLKMKKTGSVVRKGLALSAALVFGFTVWEGRDLVSVGFGVNYKAIYWRHKEVAIWQHTHNANVPKVGEMATDFEVSDYTGTKSIRLSDFRGKRSVVLLFGSCT
;
A
#
# COMPACT_ATOMS: atom_id res chain seq x y z
N MET A 1 -37.20 -9.13 22.67
CA MET A 1 -36.49 -8.02 22.00
C MET A 1 -35.35 -8.62 21.20
N THR A 2 -35.30 -8.26 19.93
CA THR A 2 -34.51 -8.82 18.83
C THR A 2 -33.01 -8.60 18.99
N ALA A 3 -32.20 -9.65 18.84
CA ALA A 3 -30.77 -9.55 18.53
C ALA A 3 -30.40 -10.54 17.40
N SER A 4 -31.15 -10.47 16.31
CA SER A 4 -30.79 -10.98 14.99
C SER A 4 -29.77 -10.01 14.37
N GLY A 5 -28.48 -10.17 14.66
CA GLY A 5 -27.45 -9.21 14.25
C GLY A 5 -26.07 -9.75 13.88
N VAL A 6 -25.86 -11.08 13.79
CA VAL A 6 -24.51 -11.64 13.51
C VAL A 6 -24.51 -12.71 12.40
N ALA A 7 -25.65 -13.03 11.77
CA ALA A 7 -25.73 -14.17 10.85
C ALA A 7 -25.33 -13.89 9.38
N PHE A 8 -24.94 -12.68 9.00
CA PHE A 8 -24.76 -12.33 7.57
C PHE A 8 -23.34 -11.97 7.10
N ILE A 9 -22.33 -12.02 7.97
CA ILE A 9 -20.94 -11.72 7.55
C ILE A 9 -20.11 -12.99 7.28
N LEU A 10 -20.60 -14.17 7.69
CA LEU A 10 -19.85 -15.41 7.60
C LEU A 10 -19.83 -16.19 6.25
N PRO A 11 -20.68 -15.96 5.23
CA PRO A 11 -20.56 -16.72 3.99
C PRO A 11 -19.61 -16.12 2.93
N LEU A 12 -19.09 -14.90 3.12
CA LEU A 12 -18.22 -14.27 2.11
C LEU A 12 -16.76 -14.74 2.15
N PHE A 13 -16.29 -15.27 3.28
CA PHE A 13 -14.95 -15.88 3.39
C PHE A 13 -14.93 -17.39 3.09
N GLY A 14 -16.11 -18.02 2.96
CA GLY A 14 -16.19 -19.45 2.70
C GLY A 14 -15.85 -19.80 1.25
N LEU A 15 -16.48 -19.14 0.28
CA LEU A 15 -16.41 -19.58 -1.12
C LEU A 15 -15.05 -19.35 -1.78
N SER A 16 -14.37 -18.24 -1.48
CA SER A 16 -13.06 -17.94 -2.08
C SER A 16 -11.94 -18.84 -1.57
N TYR A 17 -12.02 -19.25 -0.30
CA TYR A 17 -11.12 -20.26 0.27
C TYR A 17 -11.27 -21.61 -0.45
N TRP A 18 -12.50 -22.07 -0.71
CA TRP A 18 -12.73 -23.31 -1.44
C TRP A 18 -12.22 -23.26 -2.89
N ILE A 19 -12.30 -22.10 -3.55
CA ILE A 19 -11.75 -21.93 -4.91
C ILE A 19 -10.22 -22.03 -4.88
N ALA A 20 -9.54 -21.40 -3.93
CA ALA A 20 -8.09 -21.52 -3.79
C ALA A 20 -7.66 -22.96 -3.43
N VAL A 21 -8.41 -23.62 -2.54
CA VAL A 21 -8.17 -25.01 -2.12
C VAL A 21 -8.45 -26.03 -3.22
N VAL A 22 -9.32 -25.74 -4.20
CA VAL A 22 -9.60 -26.62 -5.35
C VAL A 22 -8.72 -26.28 -6.55
N ALA A 23 -8.44 -25.01 -6.81
CA ALA A 23 -7.62 -24.57 -7.93
C ALA A 23 -6.14 -24.94 -7.78
N CYS A 24 -5.60 -24.90 -6.55
CA CYS A 24 -4.19 -25.19 -6.29
C CYS A 24 -3.85 -26.68 -6.54
N PRO A 25 -4.63 -27.68 -6.06
CA PRO A 25 -4.42 -29.08 -6.40
C PRO A 25 -4.57 -29.40 -7.88
N ILE A 26 -5.49 -28.72 -8.59
CA ILE A 26 -5.67 -28.90 -10.04
C ILE A 26 -4.43 -28.39 -10.79
N ALA A 27 -3.90 -27.22 -10.40
CA ALA A 27 -2.67 -26.68 -10.97
C ALA A 27 -1.45 -27.59 -10.68
N ILE A 28 -1.33 -28.08 -9.45
CA ILE A 28 -0.25 -29.00 -9.04
C ILE A 28 -0.38 -30.34 -9.80
N PHE A 29 -1.59 -30.87 -9.95
CA PHE A 29 -1.86 -32.09 -10.73
C PHE A 29 -1.51 -31.91 -12.21
N CYS A 30 -1.84 -30.75 -12.81
CA CYS A 30 -1.42 -30.41 -14.17
C CYS A 30 0.10 -30.33 -14.32
N VAL A 31 0.82 -29.80 -13.32
CA VAL A 31 2.29 -29.76 -13.35
C VAL A 31 2.89 -31.16 -13.14
N LEU A 32 2.35 -31.96 -12.23
CA LEU A 32 2.81 -33.34 -11.97
C LEU A 32 2.59 -34.28 -13.14
N THR A 33 1.48 -34.12 -13.87
CA THR A 33 1.22 -34.87 -15.11
C THR A 33 2.13 -34.43 -16.27
N MET A 34 2.73 -33.24 -16.19
CA MET A 34 3.78 -32.81 -17.13
C MET A 34 5.16 -33.39 -16.79
N THR A 35 5.48 -33.59 -15.51
CA THR A 35 6.81 -34.06 -15.09
C THR A 35 6.96 -35.58 -15.15
N THR A 36 5.87 -36.36 -15.14
CA THR A 36 5.90 -37.83 -15.04
C THR A 36 5.93 -38.60 -16.36
N GLY A 37 6.13 -37.92 -17.49
CA GLY A 37 6.46 -38.58 -18.76
C GLY A 37 5.23 -39.03 -19.55
N LEU A 38 5.03 -38.37 -20.69
CA LEU A 38 4.11 -38.80 -21.74
C LEU A 38 4.94 -39.18 -22.96
N ASP A 39 4.90 -40.46 -23.31
CA ASP A 39 5.65 -41.07 -24.41
C ASP A 39 5.54 -40.30 -25.75
N ASP A 40 6.68 -40.32 -26.44
CA ASP A 40 7.15 -39.40 -27.49
C ASP A 40 6.21 -39.24 -28.72
N LEU A 41 5.28 -40.18 -28.97
CA LEU A 41 4.43 -40.16 -30.17
C LEU A 41 3.11 -39.38 -30.01
N LYS A 42 2.68 -39.08 -28.78
CA LYS A 42 1.43 -38.32 -28.51
C LYS A 42 1.67 -36.81 -28.30
N MET A 43 2.91 -36.33 -28.37
CA MET A 43 3.28 -34.95 -28.02
C MET A 43 2.68 -33.87 -28.93
N LYS A 44 2.53 -34.12 -30.23
CA LYS A 44 2.15 -33.04 -31.18
C LYS A 44 0.69 -32.57 -31.01
N LYS A 45 -0.22 -33.47 -30.61
CA LYS A 45 -1.64 -33.13 -30.38
C LYS A 45 -1.88 -32.66 -28.94
N THR A 46 -1.12 -33.19 -27.98
CA THR A 46 -1.23 -32.86 -26.55
C THR A 46 -0.71 -31.45 -26.22
N GLY A 47 0.32 -30.96 -26.91
CA GLY A 47 0.86 -29.61 -26.67
C GLY A 47 -0.12 -28.45 -26.90
N SER A 48 -1.07 -28.61 -27.83
CA SER A 48 -2.12 -27.60 -28.08
C SER A 48 -3.14 -27.54 -26.94
N VAL A 49 -3.50 -28.70 -26.40
CA VAL A 49 -4.43 -28.80 -25.26
C VAL A 49 -3.80 -28.19 -24.01
N VAL A 50 -2.51 -28.45 -23.79
CA VAL A 50 -1.75 -27.87 -22.66
C VAL A 50 -1.69 -26.34 -22.72
N ARG A 51 -1.38 -25.75 -23.89
CA ARG A 51 -1.34 -24.29 -24.02
C ARG A 51 -2.70 -23.65 -23.77
N LYS A 52 -3.78 -24.28 -24.25
CA LYS A 52 -5.15 -23.80 -24.01
C LYS A 52 -5.53 -23.91 -22.53
N GLY A 53 -5.14 -24.99 -21.85
CA GLY A 53 -5.36 -25.16 -20.41
C GLY A 53 -4.62 -24.11 -19.59
N LEU A 54 -3.36 -23.85 -19.89
CA LEU A 54 -2.55 -22.85 -19.17
C LEU A 54 -3.04 -21.42 -19.41
N ALA A 55 -3.46 -21.10 -20.63
CA ALA A 55 -4.05 -19.80 -20.95
C ALA A 55 -5.39 -19.59 -20.21
N LEU A 56 -6.23 -20.63 -20.13
CA LEU A 56 -7.49 -20.58 -19.40
C LEU A 56 -7.25 -20.41 -17.89
N SER A 57 -6.28 -21.13 -17.31
CA SER A 57 -5.96 -20.98 -15.88
C SER A 57 -5.41 -19.59 -15.57
N ALA A 58 -4.55 -19.04 -16.44
CA ALA A 58 -4.05 -17.68 -16.29
C ALA A 58 -5.18 -16.64 -16.38
N ALA A 59 -6.11 -16.80 -17.33
CA ALA A 59 -7.27 -15.92 -17.47
C ALA A 59 -8.21 -16.00 -16.26
N LEU A 60 -8.42 -17.19 -15.70
CA LEU A 60 -9.24 -17.39 -14.50
C LEU A 60 -8.57 -16.79 -13.25
N VAL A 61 -7.26 -16.98 -13.07
CA VAL A 61 -6.52 -16.35 -11.96
C VAL A 61 -6.55 -14.83 -12.10
N PHE A 62 -6.33 -14.29 -13.30
CA PHE A 62 -6.40 -12.85 -13.53
C PHE A 62 -7.81 -12.30 -13.27
N GLY A 63 -8.84 -12.93 -13.83
CA GLY A 63 -10.23 -12.58 -13.58
C GLY A 63 -10.60 -12.66 -12.10
N PHE A 64 -10.11 -13.68 -11.38
CA PHE A 64 -10.30 -13.81 -9.94
C PHE A 64 -9.57 -12.71 -9.16
N THR A 65 -8.34 -12.36 -9.51
CA THR A 65 -7.62 -11.23 -8.87
C THR A 65 -8.28 -9.88 -9.13
N VAL A 66 -8.91 -9.69 -10.29
CA VAL A 66 -9.68 -8.48 -10.60
C VAL A 66 -11.03 -8.48 -9.86
N TRP A 67 -11.65 -9.65 -9.69
CA TRP A 67 -12.95 -9.81 -9.02
C TRP A 67 -12.85 -9.76 -7.48
N GLU A 68 -11.89 -10.47 -6.89
CA GLU A 68 -11.53 -10.35 -5.46
C GLU A 68 -10.78 -9.07 -5.15
N GLY A 69 -10.17 -8.45 -6.16
CA GLY A 69 -9.62 -7.11 -6.13
C GLY A 69 -10.70 -6.03 -5.99
N ARG A 70 -11.70 -6.24 -5.12
CA ARG A 70 -12.37 -5.13 -4.48
C ARG A 70 -11.29 -4.27 -3.83
N ASP A 71 -11.07 -3.14 -4.50
CA ASP A 71 -10.50 -1.92 -3.99
C ASP A 71 -8.99 -1.80 -3.83
N LEU A 72 -8.12 -2.57 -4.47
CA LEU A 72 -6.71 -2.14 -4.54
C LEU A 72 -6.56 -0.80 -5.27
N VAL A 73 -7.32 -0.63 -6.36
CA VAL A 73 -7.37 0.61 -7.13
C VAL A 73 -8.08 1.71 -6.35
N SER A 74 -9.21 1.41 -5.68
CA SER A 74 -9.94 2.40 -4.86
C SER A 74 -9.17 2.79 -3.59
N VAL A 75 -8.47 1.87 -2.91
CA VAL A 75 -7.57 2.16 -1.80
C VAL A 75 -6.41 3.03 -2.28
N GLY A 76 -5.84 2.69 -3.45
CA GLY A 76 -4.82 3.52 -4.11
C GLY A 76 -5.31 4.95 -4.38
N PHE A 77 -6.50 5.09 -4.96
CA PHE A 77 -7.13 6.40 -5.18
C PHE A 77 -7.51 7.11 -3.88
N GLY A 78 -7.96 6.39 -2.85
CA GLY A 78 -8.34 6.93 -1.56
C GLY A 78 -7.17 7.51 -0.78
N VAL A 79 -6.02 6.83 -0.77
CA VAL A 79 -4.78 7.34 -0.17
C VAL A 79 -4.29 8.59 -0.91
N ASN A 80 -4.29 8.55 -2.26
CA ASN A 80 -3.85 9.69 -3.07
C ASN A 80 -4.76 10.90 -2.90
N TYR A 81 -6.08 10.68 -2.93
CA TYR A 81 -7.07 11.73 -2.71
C TYR A 81 -6.93 12.34 -1.31
N LYS A 82 -6.76 11.50 -0.29
CA LYS A 82 -6.56 11.96 1.09
C LYS A 82 -5.26 12.76 1.23
N ALA A 83 -4.16 12.32 0.62
CA ALA A 83 -2.89 13.03 0.63
C ALA A 83 -3.00 14.42 -0.06
N ILE A 84 -3.64 14.48 -1.23
CA ILE A 84 -3.87 15.75 -1.96
C ILE A 84 -4.80 16.67 -1.16
N TYR A 85 -5.87 16.13 -0.58
CA TYR A 85 -6.82 16.87 0.24
C TYR A 85 -6.15 17.51 1.47
N TRP A 86 -5.36 16.74 2.25
CA TRP A 86 -4.65 17.27 3.41
C TRP A 86 -3.60 18.31 3.03
N ARG A 87 -2.87 18.09 1.93
CA ARG A 87 -1.92 19.08 1.42
C ARG A 87 -2.58 20.42 1.12
N HIS A 88 -3.76 20.41 0.49
CA HIS A 88 -4.46 21.63 0.17
C HIS A 88 -5.06 22.31 1.43
N LYS A 89 -5.67 21.52 2.32
CA LYS A 89 -6.32 22.04 3.53
C LYS A 89 -5.33 22.61 4.55
N GLU A 90 -4.25 21.88 4.85
CA GLU A 90 -3.29 22.30 5.90
C GLU A 90 -2.27 23.30 5.38
N VAL A 91 -1.63 23.01 4.24
CA VAL A 91 -0.52 23.85 3.76
C VAL A 91 -1.05 25.09 3.06
N ALA A 92 -2.01 24.95 2.14
CA ALA A 92 -2.44 26.10 1.34
C ALA A 92 -3.45 26.98 2.05
N ILE A 93 -4.43 26.42 2.78
CA ILE A 93 -5.49 27.23 3.38
C ILE A 93 -5.11 27.66 4.79
N TRP A 94 -4.73 26.73 5.67
CA TRP A 94 -4.48 27.07 7.08
C TRP A 94 -3.22 27.93 7.26
N GLN A 95 -2.09 27.58 6.63
CA GLN A 95 -0.86 28.39 6.76
C GLN A 95 -1.04 29.80 6.17
N HIS A 96 -1.71 29.96 5.03
CA HIS A 96 -1.94 31.30 4.45
C HIS A 96 -2.87 32.17 5.29
N THR A 97 -3.88 31.58 5.94
CA THR A 97 -4.90 32.35 6.66
C THR A 97 -4.50 32.71 8.09
N HIS A 98 -3.69 31.87 8.76
CA HIS A 98 -3.45 32.00 10.20
C HIS A 98 -2.03 32.40 10.59
N ASN A 99 -1.11 32.51 9.63
CA ASN A 99 0.30 32.45 9.98
C ASN A 99 1.10 33.62 9.39
N ALA A 100 0.94 34.79 10.02
CA ALA A 100 1.69 36.02 9.69
C ALA A 100 3.21 35.89 9.89
N ASN A 101 3.67 34.89 10.65
CA ASN A 101 5.07 34.66 11.02
C ASN A 101 5.70 33.44 10.34
N VAL A 102 5.17 32.99 9.20
CA VAL A 102 5.79 31.88 8.45
C VAL A 102 7.13 32.31 7.89
N PRO A 103 8.22 31.55 8.15
CA PRO A 103 9.52 31.85 7.56
C PRO A 103 9.44 31.77 6.04
N LYS A 104 9.79 32.83 5.33
CA LYS A 104 9.85 32.82 3.87
C LYS A 104 11.26 32.50 3.38
N VAL A 105 11.33 31.93 2.18
CA VAL A 105 12.62 31.67 1.52
C VAL A 105 13.34 33.00 1.31
N GLY A 106 14.59 33.09 1.76
CA GLY A 106 15.41 34.31 1.69
C GLY A 106 15.27 35.24 2.88
N GLU A 107 14.27 35.06 3.75
CA GLU A 107 14.19 35.78 5.03
C GLU A 107 15.07 35.11 6.09
N MET A 108 15.59 35.90 7.03
CA MET A 108 16.37 35.37 8.14
C MET A 108 15.45 34.59 9.07
N ALA A 109 15.77 33.31 9.31
CA ALA A 109 15.01 32.48 10.23
C ALA A 109 14.94 33.10 11.63
N THR A 110 13.78 32.99 12.29
CA THR A 110 13.60 33.44 13.68
C THR A 110 14.55 32.69 14.60
N ASP A 111 15.12 33.39 15.58
CA ASP A 111 16.03 32.78 16.54
C ASP A 111 15.25 31.96 17.56
N PHE A 112 15.76 30.77 17.89
CA PHE A 112 15.16 29.89 18.87
C PHE A 112 16.25 29.12 19.62
N GLU A 113 15.89 28.64 20.81
CA GLU A 113 16.72 27.82 21.66
C GLU A 113 16.00 26.49 21.91
N VAL A 114 16.71 25.39 21.68
CA VAL A 114 16.21 24.04 21.96
C VAL A 114 17.05 23.47 23.09
N SER A 115 16.35 23.07 24.14
CA SER A 115 16.95 22.32 25.23
C SER A 115 16.77 20.82 25.01
N ASP A 116 17.79 20.07 25.41
CA ASP A 116 17.74 18.61 25.49
C ASP A 116 16.67 18.15 26.50
N TYR A 117 16.25 16.88 26.46
CA TYR A 117 15.25 16.32 27.38
C TYR A 117 15.68 16.40 28.85
N THR A 118 16.98 16.51 29.09
CA THR A 118 17.58 16.70 30.43
C THR A 118 17.57 18.15 30.90
N GLY A 119 17.26 19.12 30.03
CA GLY A 119 17.38 20.55 30.28
C GLY A 119 18.81 21.06 30.50
N THR A 120 19.82 20.20 30.40
CA THR A 120 21.21 20.54 30.77
C THR A 120 21.99 21.14 29.60
N LYS A 121 21.64 20.76 28.36
CA LYS A 121 22.23 21.29 27.14
C LYS A 121 21.18 22.09 26.41
N SER A 122 21.48 23.34 26.12
CA SER A 122 20.69 24.16 25.20
C SER A 122 21.51 24.54 23.99
N ILE A 123 20.83 24.63 22.86
CA ILE A 123 21.42 24.95 21.56
C ILE A 123 20.60 26.06 20.95
N ARG A 124 21.26 27.17 20.62
CA ARG A 124 20.61 28.32 19.99
C ARG A 124 20.91 28.35 18.50
N LEU A 125 19.91 28.72 17.69
CA LEU A 125 20.09 28.79 16.23
C LEU A 125 21.16 29.82 15.84
N SER A 126 21.22 30.95 16.54
CA SER A 126 22.21 32.02 16.32
C SER A 126 23.66 31.55 16.38
N ASP A 127 23.97 30.51 17.16
CA ASP A 127 25.34 29.99 17.31
C ASP A 127 25.91 29.41 16.02
N PHE A 128 25.03 28.98 15.09
CA PHE A 128 25.41 28.37 13.81
C PHE A 128 25.24 29.28 12.60
N ARG A 129 24.54 30.41 12.75
CA ARG A 129 24.31 31.36 11.63
C ARG A 129 25.65 31.83 11.05
N GLY A 130 25.78 31.76 9.73
CA GLY A 130 27.00 32.17 9.01
C GLY A 130 28.22 31.24 9.15
N LYS A 131 28.15 30.22 10.02
CA LYS A 131 29.24 29.24 10.19
C LYS A 131 29.01 27.97 9.39
N ARG A 132 27.75 27.50 9.31
CA ARG A 132 27.36 26.28 8.60
C ARG A 132 25.87 26.27 8.25
N SER A 133 25.51 25.47 7.25
CA SER A 133 24.11 25.18 6.93
C SER A 133 23.44 24.41 8.09
N VAL A 134 22.20 24.77 8.42
CA VAL A 134 21.42 24.15 9.50
C VAL A 134 20.12 23.62 8.92
N VAL A 135 19.74 22.41 9.33
CA VAL A 135 18.46 21.79 8.98
C VAL A 135 17.67 21.59 10.27
N LEU A 136 16.44 22.09 10.31
CA LEU A 136 15.51 21.88 11.43
C LEU A 136 14.51 20.78 11.04
N LEU A 137 14.51 19.69 11.81
CA LEU A 137 13.56 18.59 11.65
C LEU A 137 12.62 18.58 12.85
N PHE A 138 11.32 18.72 12.60
CA PHE A 138 10.30 18.53 13.62
C PHE A 138 9.89 17.06 13.64
N GLY A 139 10.23 16.37 14.72
CA GLY A 139 9.81 14.99 14.99
C GLY A 139 8.97 14.95 16.26
N SER A 140 8.03 14.02 16.32
CA SER A 140 7.33 13.67 17.55
C SER A 140 7.86 12.31 18.01
N CYS A 141 8.35 12.23 19.25
CA CYS A 141 8.63 10.97 19.91
C CYS A 141 7.51 10.75 20.93
N THR A 142 6.60 9.84 20.60
CA THR A 142 5.54 9.37 21.51
C THR A 142 6.00 8.17 22.30
#